data_AF-A0A1A8MQT7-F1
#
_entry.id   AF-A0A1A8MQT7-F1
#
_cell.length_a   1.000
_cell.length_b   1.000
_cell.length_c   1.000
_cell.angle_alpha   90.00
_cell.angle_beta   90.00
_cell.angle_gamma   90.00
#
_symmetry.space_group_name_H-M   'P 1'
#
loop_
_entity.id
_entity.type
_entity.pdbx_description
1 polymer ?
#
loop_
_entity_poly.entity_id
_entity_poly.type
_entity_poly.pdbx_seq_one_letter_code
_entity_poly.pdbx_strand_id
1 'polypeptide(L)' 'AEKVIGCNLPSIQDLYTSRTLRRAGRIIADSSHPGHSLFDSLPSGRRLRSIRTRTSRHKNSFFPSAVGLLNEHPRAAHSS' A
#
# COMPACT_ATOMS: atom_id res chain seq x y z
N ALA A 1 24.29 13.38 2.32
CA ALA A 1 24.17 12.23 3.24
C ALA A 1 24.80 10.98 2.62
N GLU A 2 24.33 10.48 1.48
CA GLU A 2 24.92 9.32 0.77
C GLU A 2 26.44 9.42 0.60
N LYS A 3 26.93 10.53 0.04
CA LYS A 3 28.37 10.77 -0.14
C LYS A 3 29.19 10.73 1.16
N VAL A 4 28.57 11.04 2.30
CA VAL A 4 29.23 11.04 3.62
C VAL A 4 29.16 9.66 4.26
N ILE A 5 28.05 8.96 4.10
CA ILE A 5 27.81 7.62 4.69
C ILE A 5 28.47 6.52 3.83
N GLY A 6 28.72 6.77 2.55
CA GLY A 6 29.38 5.85 1.63
C GLY A 6 28.47 4.75 1.07
N CYS A 7 27.15 4.86 1.23
CA CYS A 7 26.19 3.93 0.66
C CYS A 7 25.00 4.66 0.01
N ASN A 8 24.33 3.97 -0.92
CA ASN A 8 23.09 4.46 -1.52
C ASN A 8 21.99 4.47 -0.46
N LEU A 9 21.31 5.61 -0.31
CA LEU A 9 20.15 5.72 0.52
C LEU A 9 18.92 5.33 -0.30
N PRO A 10 17.89 4.75 0.35
CA PRO A 10 16.63 4.49 -0.34
C PRO A 10 16.03 5.80 -0.81
N SER A 11 15.48 5.81 -2.02
CA SER A 11 14.79 6.99 -2.52
C SER A 11 13.56 7.29 -1.66
N ILE A 12 13.08 8.54 -1.72
CA ILE A 12 11.82 8.91 -1.04
C ILE A 12 10.66 8.04 -1.54
N GLN A 13 10.68 7.63 -2.82
CA GLN A 13 9.67 6.76 -3.40
C GLN A 13 9.75 5.34 -2.81
N ASP A 14 10.95 4.79 -2.66
CA ASP A 14 11.13 3.46 -2.06
C ASP A 14 10.68 3.44 -0.60
N LEU A 15 11.05 4.49 0.16
CA LEU A 15 10.62 4.68 1.53
C LEU A 15 9.09 4.79 1.63
N TYR A 16 8.47 5.56 0.73
CA TYR A 16 7.02 5.70 0.67
C TYR A 16 6.32 4.38 0.38
N THR A 17 6.75 3.68 -0.67
CA THR A 17 6.15 2.40 -1.09
C THR A 17 6.30 1.34 0.00
N SER A 18 7.52 1.16 0.54
CA SER A 18 7.81 0.21 1.61
C SER A 18 6.95 0.46 2.87
N ARG A 19 6.88 1.72 3.31
CA ARG A 19 6.07 2.08 4.50
C ARG A 19 4.58 1.91 4.25
N THR A 20 4.10 2.27 3.06
CA THR A 20 2.68 2.16 2.70
C THR A 20 2.25 0.70 2.65
N LEU A 21 3.02 -0.17 1.97
CA LEU A 21 2.75 -1.61 1.91
C LEU A 21 2.77 -2.24 3.30
N ARG A 22 3.77 -1.92 4.13
CA ARG A 22 3.86 -2.45 5.50
C ARG A 22 2.66 -2.05 6.35
N ARG A 23 2.22 -0.78 6.26
CA ARG A 23 1.07 -0.29 7.02
C ARG A 23 -0.24 -0.90 6.52
N ALA A 24 -0.43 -0.96 5.20
CA ALA A 24 -1.62 -1.56 4.60
C ALA A 24 -1.72 -3.05 4.95
N GLY A 25 -0.61 -3.79 4.90
CA GLY A 25 -0.57 -5.20 5.31
C GLY A 25 -1.01 -5.41 6.76
N ARG A 26 -0.63 -4.54 7.69
CA ARG A 26 -1.09 -4.61 9.09
C ARG A 26 -2.61 -4.37 9.22
N ILE A 27 -3.15 -3.41 8.46
CA ILE A 27 -4.60 -3.14 8.45
C ILE A 27 -5.38 -4.30 7.84
N ILE A 28 -4.85 -4.91 6.77
CA ILE A 28 -5.45 -6.08 6.14
C ILE A 28 -5.42 -7.28 7.10
N ALA A 29 -4.33 -7.47 7.87
CA ALA A 29 -4.22 -8.55 8.83
C ALA A 29 -5.11 -8.38 10.08
N ASP A 30 -5.51 -7.14 10.40
CA ASP A 30 -6.33 -6.81 11.56
C ASP A 30 -7.79 -6.57 11.17
N SER A 31 -8.64 -7.58 11.36
CA SER A 31 -10.08 -7.50 11.07
C SER A 31 -10.84 -6.53 11.97
N SER A 32 -10.28 -6.13 13.12
CA SER A 32 -10.90 -5.16 14.03
C SER A 32 -10.63 -3.70 13.62
N HIS A 33 -9.70 -3.48 12.70
CA HIS A 33 -9.31 -2.15 12.29
C HIS A 33 -10.43 -1.46 11.49
N PRO A 34 -10.78 -0.19 11.78
CA PRO A 34 -11.91 0.51 11.13
C PRO A 34 -11.73 0.71 9.62
N GLY A 35 -10.48 0.70 9.15
CA GLY A 35 -10.13 0.77 7.72
C GLY A 35 -9.99 -0.58 7.02
N HIS A 36 -10.24 -1.71 7.68
CA HIS A 36 -10.06 -3.05 7.10
C HIS A 36 -10.93 -3.26 5.84
N SER A 37 -12.20 -2.85 5.90
CA SER A 37 -13.16 -2.95 4.77
C SER A 37 -12.82 -2.06 3.57
N LEU A 38 -11.81 -1.19 3.67
CA LEU A 38 -11.32 -0.42 2.52
C LEU A 38 -10.35 -1.25 1.65
N PHE A 39 -9.91 -2.41 2.13
CA PHE A 39 -9.01 -3.33 1.43
C PHE A 39 -9.74 -4.61 1.01
N ASP A 40 -10.95 -4.48 0.49
CA ASP A 40 -11.74 -5.63 0.02
C ASP A 40 -11.18 -6.21 -1.28
N SER A 41 -11.02 -7.53 -1.32
CA SER A 41 -10.66 -8.26 -2.54
C SER A 41 -11.83 -8.34 -3.53
N LEU A 42 -11.54 -8.31 -4.83
CA LEU A 42 -12.50 -8.67 -5.87
C LEU A 42 -12.77 -10.19 -5.83
N PRO A 43 -13.89 -10.67 -6.41
CA PRO A 43 -14.24 -12.10 -6.40
C PRO A 43 -13.15 -13.02 -6.98
N SER A 44 -12.30 -12.51 -7.86
CA SER A 44 -11.17 -13.27 -8.41
C SER A 44 -10.02 -13.48 -7.43
N GLY A 45 -10.02 -12.84 -6.25
CA GLY A 45 -8.97 -12.90 -5.24
C GLY A 45 -7.63 -12.27 -5.62
N ARG A 46 -7.45 -11.89 -6.89
CA ARG A 46 -6.16 -11.42 -7.43
C ARG A 46 -5.88 -9.94 -7.17
N ARG A 47 -6.91 -9.14 -6.91
CA ARG A 47 -6.83 -7.68 -6.82
C ARG A 47 -7.78 -7.14 -5.77
N LEU A 48 -7.39 -6.03 -5.16
CA LEU A 48 -8.24 -5.23 -4.28
C LEU A 48 -9.14 -4.29 -5.07
N ARG A 49 -10.31 -4.01 -4.50
CA ARG A 49 -11.29 -3.06 -5.03
C ARG A 49 -10.74 -1.63 -4.96
N SER A 50 -10.61 -0.99 -6.12
CA SER A 50 -10.18 0.41 -6.20
C SER A 50 -11.14 1.36 -5.49
N ILE A 51 -10.59 2.30 -4.71
CA ILE A 51 -11.36 3.37 -4.06
C ILE A 51 -11.59 4.50 -5.08
N ARG A 52 -12.85 4.78 -5.40
CA ARG A 52 -13.20 5.86 -6.34
C ARG A 52 -13.01 7.22 -5.68
N THR A 53 -12.14 8.05 -6.24
CA THR A 53 -11.89 9.42 -5.75
C THR A 53 -12.15 10.44 -6.85
N ARG A 54 -12.69 11.61 -6.50
CA ARG A 54 -12.95 12.71 -7.46
C ARG A 54 -11.84 13.76 -7.49
N THR A 55 -11.03 13.87 -6.43
CA THR A 55 -10.01 14.90 -6.32
C THR A 55 -8.62 14.31 -6.18
N SER A 56 -7.62 15.01 -6.72
CA SER A 56 -6.21 14.63 -6.61
C SER A 56 -5.77 14.49 -5.14
N ARG A 57 -6.23 15.40 -4.27
CA ARG A 57 -5.97 15.34 -2.82
C ARG A 57 -6.38 14.00 -2.20
N HIS A 58 -7.59 13.52 -2.49
CA HIS A 58 -8.04 12.23 -1.97
C HIS A 58 -7.32 11.06 -2.66
N LYS A 59 -7.09 11.13 -3.97
CA LYS A 59 -6.34 10.11 -4.71
C LYS A 59 -4.93 9.88 -4.13
N ASN A 60 -4.29 10.95 -3.69
CA ASN A 60 -2.94 10.92 -3.12
C ASN A 60 -2.93 10.71 -1.60
N SER A 61 -4.08 10.44 -1.00
CA SER A 61 -4.17 10.04 0.42
C SER A 61 -3.80 8.56 0.59
N PHE A 62 -3.63 8.12 1.84
CA PHE A 62 -3.13 6.80 2.18
C PHE A 62 -3.93 5.64 1.53
N PHE A 63 -5.24 5.56 1.74
CA PHE A 63 -6.01 4.37 1.34
C PHE A 63 -6.07 4.16 -0.18
N PRO A 64 -6.42 5.17 -1.02
CA PRO A 64 -6.49 4.96 -2.47
C PRO A 64 -5.12 4.63 -3.07
N SER A 65 -4.05 5.25 -2.55
CA SER A 65 -2.70 4.95 -3.01
C SER A 65 -2.23 3.56 -2.55
N ALA A 66 -2.50 3.16 -1.30
CA ALA A 66 -2.16 1.84 -0.79
C ALA A 66 -2.85 0.71 -1.59
N VAL A 67 -4.13 0.87 -1.91
CA VAL A 67 -4.87 -0.06 -2.77
C VAL A 67 -4.26 -0.13 -4.18
N GLY A 68 -3.83 0.99 -4.73
CA GLY A 68 -3.10 1.03 -6.01
C GLY A 68 -1.80 0.24 -5.95
N LEU A 69 -0.94 0.52 -4.97
CA LEU A 69 0.36 -0.13 -4.79
C LEU A 69 0.23 -1.65 -4.60
N LEU A 70 -0.74 -2.10 -3.81
CA LEU A 70 -1.01 -3.53 -3.58
C LEU A 70 -1.51 -4.23 -4.85
N ASN A 71 -2.26 -3.52 -5.70
CA ASN A 71 -2.72 -4.03 -6.99
C ASN A 71 -1.60 -4.13 -8.03
N GLU A 72 -0.57 -3.29 -7.94
CA GLU A 72 0.61 -3.32 -8.82
C GLU A 72 1.63 -4.39 -8.40
N HIS A 73 1.61 -4.83 -7.12
CA HIS A 73 2.53 -5.81 -6.57
C HIS A 73 1.78 -7.01 -5.94
N PRO A 74 1.16 -7.91 -6.73
CA PRO A 74 0.28 -8.97 -6.22
C PRO A 74 0.99 -10.05 -5.35
N ARG A 75 2.31 -9.99 -5.19
CA ARG A 75 3.14 -11.05 -4.59
C ARG A 75 3.22 -11.06 -3.06
N ALA A 76 2.40 -10.29 -2.35
CA ALA A 76 2.39 -10.28 -0.88
C ALA A 76 1.22 -11.06 -0.24
N ALA A 77 0.26 -11.56 -1.02
CA ALA A 77 -0.98 -12.17 -0.49
C ALA A 77 -0.90 -13.69 -0.26
N HIS A 78 0.24 -14.33 -0.52
CA HIS A 78 0.40 -15.78 -0.41
C HIS A 78 1.66 -16.15 0.38
N SER A 79 1.63 -15.89 1.68
CA SER A 79 2.48 -16.60 2.65
C SER A 79 1.59 -17.06 3.79
N SER A 80 0.99 -18.24 3.61
CA SER A 80 0.42 -19.11 4.65
C SER A 80 0.67 -20.53 4.20
#